data_AF-A0A495QWZ5-F1
#
_entry.id   AF-A0A495QWZ5-F1
#
_cell.length_a   1.000
_cell.length_b   1.000
_cell.length_c   1.000
_cell.angle_alpha   90.00
_cell.angle_beta   90.00
_cell.angle_gamma   90.00
#
_symmetry.space_group_name_H-M   'P 1'
#
loop_
_entity.id
_entity.type
_entity.pdbx_description
1 polymer ?
#
loop_
_entity_poly.entity_id
_entity_poly.type
_entity_poly.pdbx_seq_one_letter_code
_entity_poly.pdbx_strand_id
1 'polypeptide(L)'
;MDFTVFDPVRRAGLQEPAARFIHCTPPDVIAAEPAGDELPDALFQILSQFGTRKHASHIVDTRTPGHRRPDAALMFAIAPGIVHVVGSSPLAEQIRGTLSGGAVTGWRLHPLPESTTPLHTLRPRLESRFYNLLDRNGFTSVEEAIAAPDAALLQLRHAGPRFVAALRGLAGEPDICELVVTNPTDVQDAHQRRTYLLGRLHGATAARYRDLVDALARSTIPLAALDKIATALCDEPVPPADPTVTLLLETAGEQQILNRYLSTHQKAE
;
A
#
# COMPACT_ATOMS: atom_id res chain seq x y z
N MET A 1 32.12 -0.82 13.34
CA MET A 1 31.82 -0.35 11.97
C MET A 1 31.14 0.98 12.11
N ASP A 2 31.81 2.06 11.71
CA ASP A 2 31.28 3.41 11.76
C ASP A 2 30.14 3.56 10.75
N PHE A 3 28.92 3.70 11.25
CA PHE A 3 27.77 4.04 10.44
C PHE A 3 27.81 5.55 10.21
N THR A 4 28.10 5.97 8.98
CA THR A 4 27.94 7.37 8.56
C THR A 4 26.52 7.82 8.87
N VAL A 5 26.41 8.71 9.85
CA VAL A 5 25.19 9.33 10.33
C VAL A 5 24.58 10.15 9.19
N PHE A 6 23.28 9.97 8.98
CA PHE A 6 22.49 10.74 8.02
C PHE A 6 22.31 12.17 8.56
N ASP A 7 23.05 13.11 7.99
CA ASP A 7 22.87 14.55 8.18
C ASP A 7 22.59 15.18 6.80
N PRO A 8 21.31 15.28 6.39
CA PRO A 8 20.91 15.83 5.11
C PRO A 8 21.24 17.33 5.02
N VAL A 9 21.33 18.03 6.16
CA VAL A 9 21.62 19.47 6.24
C VAL A 9 23.10 19.73 5.94
N ARG A 10 24.02 18.96 6.55
CA ARG A 10 25.46 19.11 6.27
C ARG A 10 25.88 18.73 4.85
N ARG A 11 25.21 17.74 4.22
CA ARG A 11 25.58 17.27 2.88
C ARG A 11 25.18 18.22 1.75
N ALA A 12 24.13 19.01 1.94
CA ALA A 12 23.65 19.94 0.94
C ALA A 12 24.50 21.23 0.83
N GLY A 13 25.51 21.42 1.69
CA GLY A 13 26.30 22.66 1.71
C GLY A 13 25.45 23.91 1.99
N LEU A 14 24.26 23.73 2.54
CA LEU A 14 23.29 24.79 2.77
C LEU A 14 23.76 25.64 3.95
N GLN A 15 23.99 26.93 3.67
CA GLN A 15 23.86 28.03 4.64
C GLN A 15 22.57 27.82 5.45
N GLU A 16 22.58 28.10 6.76
CA GLU A 16 21.47 27.84 7.70
C GLU A 16 20.10 27.95 7.01
N PRO A 17 19.31 26.85 6.96
CA PRO A 17 18.10 26.84 6.18
C PRO A 17 17.11 27.86 6.74
N ALA A 18 16.71 28.81 5.90
CA ALA A 18 15.76 29.86 6.26
C ALA A 18 14.35 29.33 6.60
N ALA A 19 14.06 28.06 6.26
CA ALA A 19 12.77 27.41 6.47
C ALA A 19 12.87 26.26 7.49
N ARG A 20 11.86 26.14 8.36
CA ARG A 20 11.74 25.04 9.32
C ARG A 20 11.67 23.66 8.65
N PHE A 21 10.87 23.53 7.60
CA PHE A 21 10.66 22.26 6.91
C PHE A 21 11.40 22.26 5.59
N ILE A 22 12.15 21.19 5.36
CA ILE A 22 12.86 20.94 4.11
C ILE A 22 12.26 19.71 3.44
N HIS A 23 12.09 19.81 2.12
CA HIS A 23 11.71 18.72 1.24
C HIS A 23 12.93 18.12 0.55
N CYS A 24 13.03 16.80 0.52
CA CYS A 24 14.05 16.07 -0.25
C CYS A 24 13.38 14.98 -1.09
N THR A 25 13.81 14.83 -2.35
CA THR A 25 13.29 13.78 -3.24
C THR A 25 14.26 12.59 -3.29
N PRO A 26 13.84 11.36 -2.96
CA PRO A 26 14.67 10.16 -3.13
C PRO A 26 15.03 9.91 -4.61
N PRO A 27 16.20 9.32 -4.93
CA PRO A 27 17.28 8.92 -4.01
C PRO A 27 18.25 10.06 -3.65
N ASP A 28 18.13 11.20 -4.34
CA ASP A 28 19.09 12.30 -4.30
C ASP A 28 18.69 13.38 -3.30
N VAL A 29 19.20 13.24 -2.07
CA VAL A 29 19.06 14.22 -0.97
C VAL A 29 19.88 15.50 -1.22
N ILE A 30 20.47 15.65 -2.39
CA ILE A 30 21.39 16.76 -2.72
C ILE A 30 20.60 18.06 -2.99
N ALA A 31 19.35 17.96 -3.46
CA ALA A 31 18.46 19.09 -3.68
C ALA A 31 17.41 19.17 -2.56
N ALA A 32 17.85 19.65 -1.40
CA ALA A 32 16.96 20.05 -0.31
C ALA A 32 16.26 21.36 -0.71
N GLU A 33 14.94 21.32 -0.87
CA GLU A 33 14.12 22.49 -1.19
C GLU A 33 13.41 23.00 0.07
N PRO A 34 13.36 24.32 0.33
CA PRO A 34 12.57 24.84 1.43
C PRO A 34 11.08 24.60 1.18
N ALA A 35 10.40 24.03 2.17
CA ALA A 35 8.96 23.77 2.13
C ALA A 35 8.16 24.77 2.98
N GLY A 36 8.81 25.54 3.85
CA GLY A 36 8.18 26.60 4.64
C GLY A 36 8.35 26.43 6.15
N ASP A 37 7.68 27.28 6.92
CA ASP A 37 7.80 27.33 8.38
C ASP A 37 6.66 26.62 9.12
N GLU A 38 5.51 26.48 8.47
CA GLU A 38 4.31 25.82 8.99
C GLU A 38 4.10 24.49 8.29
N LEU A 39 3.74 23.46 9.05
CA LEU A 39 3.62 22.09 8.55
C LEU A 39 2.52 21.93 7.48
N PRO A 40 1.30 22.50 7.63
CA PRO A 40 0.27 22.39 6.61
C PRO A 40 0.68 22.98 5.26
N ASP A 41 1.34 24.14 5.28
CA ASP A 41 1.81 24.83 4.07
C ASP A 41 2.93 24.04 3.38
N ALA A 42 3.88 23.52 4.18
CA ALA A 42 4.93 22.65 3.68
C ALA A 42 4.37 21.36 3.06
N LEU A 43 3.38 20.74 3.69
CA LEU A 43 2.70 19.58 3.14
C LEU A 43 1.95 19.92 1.85
N PHE A 44 1.21 21.02 1.79
CA PHE A 44 0.51 21.43 0.58
C PHE A 44 1.49 21.62 -0.59
N GLN A 45 2.62 22.31 -0.35
CA GLN A 45 3.66 22.51 -1.35
C GLN A 45 4.24 21.18 -1.84
N ILE A 46 4.64 20.28 -0.94
CA ILE A 46 5.24 18.99 -1.29
C ILE A 46 4.23 18.11 -2.05
N LEU A 47 3.01 17.98 -1.53
CA LEU A 47 2.00 17.11 -2.09
C LEU A 47 1.52 17.59 -3.47
N SER A 48 1.52 18.90 -3.73
CA SER A 48 1.24 19.45 -5.06
C SER A 48 2.19 18.91 -6.15
N GLN A 49 3.42 18.51 -5.78
CA GLN A 49 4.41 17.97 -6.71
C GLN A 49 4.16 16.48 -7.05
N PHE A 50 3.41 15.75 -6.22
CA PHE A 50 3.07 14.35 -6.46
C PHE A 50 2.12 14.16 -7.64
N GLY A 51 1.32 15.17 -7.99
CA GLY A 51 0.41 15.09 -9.13
C GLY A 51 1.09 15.13 -10.50
N THR A 52 2.39 15.46 -10.58
CA THR A 52 3.06 15.73 -11.87
C THR A 52 4.30 14.90 -12.13
N ARG A 53 5.14 14.59 -11.13
CA ARG A 53 6.47 13.99 -11.37
C ARG A 53 7.06 13.09 -10.27
N LYS A 54 6.56 13.15 -9.04
CA LYS A 54 7.20 12.52 -7.87
C LYS A 54 6.26 11.49 -7.23
N HIS A 55 6.82 10.39 -6.74
CA HIS A 55 6.05 9.34 -6.03
C HIS A 55 6.49 9.17 -4.58
N ALA A 56 7.70 9.61 -4.23
CA ALA A 56 8.24 9.60 -2.88
C ALA A 56 8.81 10.97 -2.49
N SER A 57 8.74 11.32 -1.21
CA SER A 57 9.32 12.55 -0.67
C SER A 57 9.65 12.40 0.80
N HIS A 58 10.81 12.93 1.20
CA HIS A 58 11.14 13.15 2.59
C HIS A 58 10.80 14.58 2.99
N ILE A 59 10.25 14.73 4.19
CA ILE A 59 10.16 16.00 4.90
C ILE A 59 11.01 15.90 6.16
N VAL A 60 11.74 16.97 6.45
CA VAL A 60 12.68 17.05 7.58
C VAL A 60 12.38 18.31 8.38
N ASP A 61 12.23 18.18 9.71
CA ASP A 61 12.15 19.33 10.62
C ASP A 61 13.56 19.70 11.11
N THR A 62 14.02 20.89 10.71
CA THR A 62 15.37 21.39 11.00
C THR A 62 15.53 21.92 12.43
N ARG A 63 14.43 22.15 13.15
CA ARG A 63 14.46 22.77 14.49
C ARG A 63 14.64 21.79 15.62
N THR A 64 14.60 20.48 15.38
CA THR A 64 14.66 19.47 16.46
C THR A 64 16.03 19.49 17.15
N PRO A 65 16.20 20.12 18.33
CA PRO A 65 17.51 20.27 18.95
C PRO A 65 17.92 18.94 19.60
N GLY A 66 19.19 18.57 19.45
CA GLY A 66 19.82 17.52 20.28
C GLY A 66 19.65 16.06 19.82
N HIS A 67 18.97 15.79 18.70
CA HIS A 67 18.95 14.45 18.13
C HIS A 67 20.13 14.24 17.18
N ARG A 68 20.82 13.09 17.29
CA ARG A 68 21.91 12.71 16.36
C ARG A 68 21.44 12.53 14.92
N ARG A 69 20.13 12.48 14.68
CA ARG A 69 19.50 12.49 13.35
C ARG A 69 18.37 13.52 13.34
N PRO A 70 18.21 14.28 12.25
CA PRO A 70 17.03 15.13 12.08
C PRO A 70 15.76 14.28 12.12
N ASP A 71 14.69 14.84 12.70
CA ASP A 71 13.39 14.22 12.63
C ASP A 71 12.88 14.29 11.19
N ALA A 72 12.64 13.13 10.59
CA ALA A 72 12.31 12.99 9.19
C ALA A 72 11.14 12.03 9.04
N ALA A 73 10.29 12.30 8.05
CA ALA A 73 9.20 11.43 7.65
C ALA A 73 9.29 11.17 6.15
N LEU A 74 9.05 9.93 5.76
CA LEU A 74 8.96 9.51 4.36
C LEU A 74 7.49 9.41 3.96
N MET A 75 7.16 9.98 2.81
CA MET A 75 5.81 10.00 2.27
C MET A 75 5.79 9.45 0.84
N PHE A 76 4.73 8.71 0.51
CA PHE A 76 4.48 8.22 -0.84
C PHE A 76 3.09 8.62 -1.34
N ALA A 77 2.99 9.00 -2.61
CA ALA A 77 1.69 9.09 -3.26
C ALA A 77 1.24 7.71 -3.73
N ILE A 78 0.15 7.19 -3.16
CA ILE A 78 -0.44 5.91 -3.59
C ILE A 78 -1.41 6.13 -4.75
N ALA A 79 -2.22 7.19 -4.66
CA ALA A 79 -3.19 7.57 -5.68
C ALA A 79 -3.38 9.09 -5.66
N PRO A 80 -4.03 9.69 -6.67
CA PRO A 80 -4.36 11.11 -6.66
C PRO A 80 -5.11 11.50 -5.37
N GLY A 81 -4.53 12.40 -4.58
CA GLY A 81 -5.12 12.83 -3.31
C GLY A 81 -4.98 11.83 -2.14
N ILE A 82 -4.22 10.74 -2.30
CA ILE A 82 -3.95 9.77 -1.22
C ILE A 82 -2.45 9.66 -0.99
N VAL A 83 -2.03 9.94 0.24
CA VAL A 83 -0.64 9.86 0.67
C VAL A 83 -0.44 8.82 1.77
N HIS A 84 0.62 8.05 1.66
CA HIS A 84 1.11 7.17 2.71
C HIS A 84 2.24 7.85 3.47
N VAL A 85 2.22 7.76 4.81
CA VAL A 85 3.27 8.29 5.67
C VAL A 85 3.89 7.11 6.40
N VAL A 86 5.22 6.97 6.28
CA VAL A 86 5.99 5.84 6.80
C VAL A 86 6.64 6.19 8.13
N GLY A 87 6.57 5.24 9.07
CA GLY A 87 7.37 5.23 10.30
C GLY A 87 6.68 5.84 11.50
N SER A 88 7.33 5.80 12.66
CA SER A 88 6.78 6.27 13.94
C SER A 88 7.54 7.48 14.50
N SER A 89 8.12 8.29 13.63
CA SER A 89 8.82 9.49 14.08
C SER A 89 7.82 10.56 14.55
N PRO A 90 8.19 11.45 15.50
CA PRO A 90 7.28 12.51 15.94
C PRO A 90 6.78 13.38 14.78
N LEU A 91 7.62 13.63 13.77
CA LEU A 91 7.21 14.32 12.55
C LEU A 91 6.22 13.50 11.72
N ALA A 92 6.42 12.19 11.57
CA ALA A 92 5.47 11.32 10.86
C ALA A 92 4.10 11.33 11.56
N GLU A 93 4.06 11.29 12.89
CA GLU A 93 2.82 11.39 13.67
C GLU A 93 2.13 12.75 13.50
N GLN A 94 2.89 13.85 13.54
CA GLN A 94 2.36 15.20 13.29
C GLN A 94 1.76 15.33 11.89
N ILE A 95 2.41 14.76 10.88
CA ILE A 95 1.90 14.77 9.50
C ILE A 95 0.61 13.97 9.40
N ARG A 96 0.56 12.77 10.00
CA ARG A 96 -0.68 11.97 10.04
C ARG A 96 -1.80 12.75 10.72
N GLY A 97 -1.55 13.36 11.87
CA GLY A 97 -2.53 14.20 12.57
C GLY A 97 -3.03 15.37 11.72
N THR A 98 -2.11 16.05 11.03
CA THR A 98 -2.43 17.18 10.14
C THR A 98 -3.31 16.76 8.95
N LEU A 99 -3.00 15.62 8.32
CA LEU A 99 -3.76 15.07 7.21
C LEU A 99 -5.13 14.53 7.65
N SER A 100 -5.18 13.81 8.76
CA SER A 100 -6.44 13.30 9.35
C SER A 100 -7.36 14.43 9.81
N GLY A 101 -6.79 15.56 10.26
CA GLY A 101 -7.52 16.77 10.58
C GLY A 101 -8.05 17.56 9.37
N GLY A 102 -7.72 17.14 8.14
CA GLY A 102 -8.19 17.80 6.92
C GLY A 102 -7.54 19.15 6.63
N ALA A 103 -6.39 19.45 7.24
CA ALA A 103 -5.72 20.75 7.08
C ALA A 103 -5.15 20.95 5.65
N VAL A 104 -4.95 19.88 4.89
CA VAL A 104 -4.49 19.93 3.50
C VAL A 104 -5.61 19.51 2.55
N THR A 105 -6.19 20.48 1.86
CA THR A 105 -7.31 20.24 0.94
C THR A 105 -6.93 19.30 -0.20
N GLY A 106 -7.80 18.34 -0.49
CA GLY A 106 -7.63 17.40 -1.60
C GLY A 106 -6.70 16.23 -1.32
N TRP A 107 -6.12 16.15 -0.11
CA TRP A 107 -5.24 15.06 0.31
C TRP A 107 -5.78 14.34 1.54
N ARG A 108 -5.61 13.02 1.56
CA ARG A 108 -6.02 12.15 2.66
C ARG A 108 -4.92 11.13 2.96
N LEU A 109 -4.85 10.71 4.23
CA LEU A 109 -3.94 9.67 4.66
C LEU A 109 -4.43 8.30 4.17
N HIS A 110 -3.52 7.48 3.63
CA HIS A 110 -3.81 6.08 3.34
C HIS A 110 -4.03 5.32 4.66
N PRO A 111 -5.18 4.66 4.82
CA PRO A 111 -5.47 3.91 6.03
C PRO A 111 -4.64 2.63 6.07
N LEU A 112 -3.95 2.43 7.18
CA LEU A 112 -3.31 1.17 7.52
C LEU A 112 -4.27 0.37 8.44
N PRO A 113 -4.19 -0.97 8.43
CA PRO A 113 -4.93 -1.78 9.39
C PRO A 113 -4.53 -1.43 10.83
N GLU A 114 -5.49 -1.53 11.76
CA GLU A 114 -5.25 -1.23 13.19
C GLU A 114 -4.24 -2.19 13.81
N SER A 115 -4.21 -3.44 13.33
CA SER A 115 -3.17 -4.40 13.66
C SER A 115 -2.01 -4.23 12.68
N THR A 116 -0.85 -3.83 13.21
CA THR A 116 0.38 -3.73 12.43
C THR A 116 1.37 -4.80 12.87
N THR A 117 1.95 -5.48 11.89
CA THR A 117 3.01 -6.46 12.12
C THR A 117 4.34 -5.74 12.18
N PRO A 118 5.14 -5.89 13.26
CA PRO A 118 6.44 -5.24 13.35
C PRO A 118 7.38 -5.68 12.22
N LEU A 119 8.13 -4.75 11.62
CA LEU A 119 8.99 -5.04 10.46
C LEU A 119 10.02 -6.14 10.74
N HIS A 120 10.51 -6.26 11.98
CA HIS A 120 11.52 -7.26 12.36
C HIS A 120 11.08 -8.71 12.16
N THR A 121 9.77 -8.98 12.05
CA THR A 121 9.23 -10.30 11.72
C THR A 121 9.62 -10.75 10.31
N LEU A 122 9.98 -9.82 9.41
CA LEU A 122 10.46 -10.14 8.06
C LEU A 122 11.93 -10.59 8.02
N ARG A 123 12.72 -10.39 9.08
CA ARG A 123 14.16 -10.76 9.09
C ARG A 123 14.47 -12.20 8.64
N PRO A 124 13.72 -13.24 9.04
CA PRO A 124 13.98 -14.59 8.57
C PRO A 124 13.52 -14.85 7.12
N ARG A 125 12.58 -14.05 6.60
CA ARG A 125 11.94 -14.25 5.29
C ARG A 125 12.51 -13.35 4.18
N LEU A 126 13.15 -12.25 4.57
CA LEU A 126 13.68 -11.23 3.68
C LEU A 126 15.21 -11.17 3.78
N GLU A 127 15.89 -11.07 2.64
CA GLU A 127 17.35 -10.92 2.65
C GLU A 127 17.78 -9.72 3.52
N SER A 128 18.85 -9.87 4.31
CA SER A 128 19.32 -8.84 5.26
C SER A 128 19.54 -7.47 4.60
N ARG A 129 19.95 -7.44 3.33
CA ARG A 129 20.13 -6.18 2.59
C ARG A 129 18.81 -5.42 2.36
N PHE A 130 17.71 -6.15 2.11
CA PHE A 130 16.39 -5.59 1.86
C PHE A 130 15.72 -5.18 3.18
N TYR A 131 15.88 -5.97 4.23
CA TYR A 131 15.47 -5.58 5.58
C TYR A 131 16.15 -4.27 6.00
N ASN A 132 17.48 -4.20 5.87
CA ASN A 132 18.24 -2.99 6.23
C ASN A 132 17.87 -1.79 5.36
N LEU A 133 17.41 -2.00 4.13
CA LEU A 133 16.91 -0.92 3.29
C LEU A 133 15.62 -0.33 3.86
N LEU A 134 14.66 -1.17 4.26
CA LEU A 134 13.41 -0.74 4.88
C LEU A 134 13.67 -0.05 6.23
N ASP A 135 14.45 -0.68 7.10
CA ASP A 135 14.82 -0.16 8.43
C ASP A 135 15.48 1.23 8.34
N ARG A 136 16.40 1.43 7.39
CA ARG A 136 17.08 2.72 7.21
C ARG A 136 16.17 3.83 6.65
N ASN A 137 15.12 3.47 5.94
CA ASN A 137 14.13 4.42 5.43
C ASN A 137 12.98 4.67 6.43
N GLY A 138 13.05 4.08 7.62
CA GLY A 138 12.13 4.35 8.72
C GLY A 138 10.84 3.52 8.69
N PHE A 139 10.77 2.46 7.89
CA PHE A 139 9.63 1.54 7.94
C PHE A 139 9.57 0.84 9.29
N THR A 140 8.38 0.78 9.89
CA THR A 140 8.18 0.19 11.22
C THR A 140 7.33 -1.07 11.18
N SER A 141 6.46 -1.19 10.18
CA SER A 141 5.58 -2.35 9.99
C SER A 141 5.68 -2.97 8.60
N VAL A 142 5.20 -4.21 8.50
CA VAL A 142 5.12 -4.95 7.24
C VAL A 142 4.07 -4.32 6.31
N GLU A 143 2.95 -3.90 6.88
CA GLU A 143 1.83 -3.30 6.16
C GLU A 143 2.22 -1.96 5.54
N GLU A 144 3.02 -1.14 6.23
CA GLU A 144 3.64 0.06 5.64
C GLU A 144 4.51 -0.28 4.42
N ALA A 145 5.33 -1.33 4.53
CA ALA A 145 6.21 -1.73 3.43
C ALA A 145 5.42 -2.26 2.23
N ILE A 146 4.36 -3.03 2.48
CA ILE A 146 3.50 -3.58 1.43
C ILE A 146 2.62 -2.48 0.79
N ALA A 147 2.12 -1.52 1.56
CA ALA A 147 1.28 -0.43 1.05
C ALA A 147 2.04 0.56 0.13
N ALA A 148 3.36 0.64 0.26
CA ALA A 148 4.18 1.52 -0.57
C ALA A 148 4.14 1.10 -2.05
N PRO A 149 3.83 2.00 -3.01
CA PRO A 149 3.79 1.68 -4.44
C PRO A 149 5.14 1.27 -5.00
N ASP A 150 5.16 0.39 -6.00
CA ASP A 150 6.39 -0.10 -6.65
C ASP A 150 7.26 1.05 -7.19
N ALA A 151 6.63 2.01 -7.87
CA ALA A 151 7.31 3.20 -8.41
C ALA A 151 7.97 4.04 -7.31
N ALA A 152 7.36 4.10 -6.12
CA ALA A 152 7.90 4.83 -4.98
C ALA A 152 9.03 4.05 -4.29
N LEU A 153 8.89 2.73 -4.15
CA LEU A 153 9.93 1.85 -3.62
C LEU A 153 11.20 1.90 -4.49
N LEU A 154 11.06 1.97 -5.82
CA LEU A 154 12.18 2.09 -6.75
C LEU A 154 12.93 3.43 -6.65
N GLN A 155 12.34 4.46 -6.03
CA GLN A 155 13.01 5.74 -5.77
C GLN A 155 13.93 5.67 -4.55
N LEU A 156 13.82 4.63 -3.72
CA LEU A 156 14.71 4.44 -2.59
C LEU A 156 16.13 4.10 -3.07
N ARG A 157 17.13 4.69 -2.43
CA ARG A 157 18.52 4.45 -2.79
C ARG A 157 18.87 2.97 -2.59
N HIS A 158 19.36 2.32 -3.65
CA HIS A 158 19.67 0.87 -3.68
C HIS A 158 18.45 -0.06 -3.71
N ALA A 159 17.23 0.47 -3.90
CA ALA A 159 16.10 -0.34 -4.32
C ALA A 159 16.20 -0.66 -5.81
N GLY A 160 15.91 -1.90 -6.17
CA GLY A 160 15.79 -2.32 -7.57
C GLY A 160 14.63 -3.30 -7.75
N PRO A 161 14.34 -3.74 -8.98
CA PRO A 161 13.20 -4.63 -9.25
C PRO A 161 13.21 -5.91 -8.41
N ARG A 162 14.40 -6.45 -8.10
CA ARG A 162 14.55 -7.63 -7.22
C ARG A 162 14.08 -7.39 -5.80
N PHE A 163 14.28 -6.19 -5.26
CA PHE A 163 13.80 -5.82 -3.93
C PHE A 163 12.28 -5.75 -3.92
N VAL A 164 11.68 -5.08 -4.91
CA VAL A 164 10.23 -4.97 -5.04
C VAL A 164 9.60 -6.36 -5.21
N ALA A 165 10.14 -7.20 -6.08
CA ALA A 165 9.65 -8.56 -6.27
C ALA A 165 9.73 -9.40 -4.99
N ALA A 166 10.82 -9.29 -4.21
CA ALA A 166 10.94 -9.97 -2.92
C ALA A 166 9.88 -9.48 -1.93
N LEU A 167 9.63 -8.18 -1.86
CA LEU A 167 8.62 -7.60 -0.97
C LEU A 167 7.20 -8.01 -1.36
N ARG A 168 6.90 -8.05 -2.67
CA ARG A 168 5.60 -8.49 -3.19
C ARG A 168 5.37 -9.99 -3.03
N GLY A 169 6.44 -10.79 -3.10
CA GLY A 169 6.37 -12.22 -2.80
C GLY A 169 5.89 -12.50 -1.37
N LEU A 170 6.26 -11.64 -0.41
CA LEU A 170 5.82 -11.76 0.98
C LEU A 170 4.33 -11.42 1.16
N ALA A 171 3.78 -10.51 0.35
CA ALA A 171 2.36 -10.13 0.43
C ALA A 171 1.41 -11.27 -0.01
N GLY A 172 1.92 -12.29 -0.72
CA GLY A 172 1.16 -13.47 -1.15
C GLY A 172 1.23 -14.66 -0.20
N GLU A 173 1.97 -14.57 0.92
CA GLU A 173 2.07 -15.64 1.91
C GLU A 173 0.86 -15.62 2.86
N PRO A 174 0.19 -16.78 3.10
CA PRO A 174 -1.05 -16.85 3.86
C PRO A 174 -0.93 -16.33 5.31
N ASP A 175 0.25 -16.43 5.92
CA ASP A 175 0.57 -15.90 7.25
C ASP A 175 0.57 -14.35 7.33
N ILE A 176 0.79 -13.68 6.20
CA ILE A 176 0.87 -12.22 6.10
C ILE A 176 -0.45 -11.66 5.54
N CYS A 177 -1.18 -12.46 4.74
CA CYS A 177 -2.47 -12.10 4.16
C CYS A 177 -3.62 -11.96 5.17
N GLU A 178 -3.53 -12.52 6.38
CA GLU A 178 -4.58 -12.37 7.40
C GLU A 178 -4.63 -10.94 7.99
N LEU A 179 -3.59 -10.13 7.75
CA LEU A 179 -3.41 -8.81 8.37
C LEU A 179 -3.53 -7.62 7.39
N VAL A 180 -3.62 -7.87 6.08
CA VAL A 180 -3.90 -6.82 5.09
C VAL A 180 -5.41 -6.71 4.87
N VAL A 181 -6.10 -6.18 5.89
CA VAL A 181 -7.52 -5.81 5.76
C VAL A 181 -7.62 -4.47 5.01
N THR A 182 -7.85 -4.60 3.71
CA THR A 182 -8.67 -3.75 2.82
C THR A 182 -8.83 -2.28 3.18
N ASN A 183 -8.18 -1.44 2.36
CA ASN A 183 -8.58 -0.08 1.98
C ASN A 183 -10.11 0.15 2.15
N PRO A 184 -10.60 1.20 2.83
CA PRO A 184 -12.02 1.48 2.96
C PRO A 184 -12.69 1.78 1.60
N THR A 185 -11.93 2.24 0.61
CA THR A 185 -12.39 2.35 -0.78
C THR A 185 -12.52 0.97 -1.43
N ASP A 186 -11.62 0.03 -1.14
CA ASP A 186 -11.71 -1.37 -1.58
C ASP A 186 -12.80 -2.13 -0.79
N VAL A 187 -13.09 -1.75 0.46
CA VAL A 187 -14.25 -2.27 1.23
C VAL A 187 -15.54 -1.71 0.68
N GLN A 188 -15.60 -0.42 0.31
CA GLN A 188 -16.77 0.18 -0.33
C GLN A 188 -16.99 -0.41 -1.72
N ASP A 189 -15.93 -0.58 -2.52
CA ASP A 189 -16.00 -1.22 -3.84
C ASP A 189 -16.30 -2.71 -3.71
N ALA A 190 -15.71 -3.45 -2.77
CA ALA A 190 -16.03 -4.85 -2.53
C ALA A 190 -17.45 -5.02 -1.99
N HIS A 191 -17.95 -4.12 -1.14
CA HIS A 191 -19.33 -4.15 -0.66
C HIS A 191 -20.30 -3.82 -1.80
N GLN A 192 -19.99 -2.85 -2.65
CA GLN A 192 -20.77 -2.53 -3.85
C GLN A 192 -20.75 -3.70 -4.85
N ARG A 193 -19.59 -4.30 -5.12
CA ARG A 193 -19.42 -5.46 -6.00
C ARG A 193 -20.12 -6.69 -5.45
N ARG A 194 -20.07 -6.91 -4.13
CA ARG A 194 -20.82 -7.98 -3.44
C ARG A 194 -22.31 -7.75 -3.55
N THR A 195 -22.79 -6.53 -3.33
CA THR A 195 -24.20 -6.18 -3.48
C THR A 195 -24.66 -6.39 -4.92
N TYR A 196 -23.83 -6.03 -5.89
CA TYR A 196 -24.07 -6.27 -7.32
C TYR A 196 -24.15 -7.77 -7.66
N LEU A 197 -23.21 -8.58 -7.18
CA LEU A 197 -23.22 -10.05 -7.39
C LEU A 197 -24.43 -10.70 -6.73
N LEU A 198 -24.75 -10.32 -5.49
CA LEU A 198 -25.93 -10.83 -4.76
C LEU A 198 -27.25 -10.39 -5.41
N GLY A 199 -27.27 -9.24 -6.07
CA GLY A 199 -28.43 -8.77 -6.85
C GLY A 199 -28.67 -9.57 -8.14
N ARG A 200 -27.64 -10.30 -8.64
CA ARG A 200 -27.73 -11.12 -9.85
C ARG A 200 -27.82 -12.62 -9.61
N LEU A 201 -27.33 -13.09 -8.47
CA LEU A 201 -27.43 -14.50 -8.09
C LEU A 201 -28.79 -14.77 -7.43
N HIS A 202 -29.47 -15.85 -7.85
CA HIS A 202 -30.66 -16.32 -7.14
C HIS A 202 -30.29 -16.74 -5.69
N GLY A 203 -31.20 -16.58 -4.73
CA GLY A 203 -30.91 -16.76 -3.31
C GLY A 203 -30.31 -18.12 -2.93
N ALA A 204 -30.72 -19.20 -3.59
CA ALA A 204 -30.16 -20.54 -3.39
C ALA A 204 -28.72 -20.66 -3.92
N THR A 205 -28.44 -20.08 -5.09
CA THR A 205 -27.12 -20.03 -5.73
C THR A 205 -26.15 -19.17 -4.90
N ALA A 206 -26.60 -18.01 -4.43
CA ALA A 206 -25.82 -17.13 -3.57
C ALA A 206 -25.44 -17.80 -2.24
N ALA A 207 -26.35 -18.58 -1.65
CA ALA A 207 -26.08 -19.33 -0.43
C ALA A 207 -25.04 -20.44 -0.65
N ARG A 208 -25.13 -21.16 -1.77
CA ARG A 208 -24.21 -22.24 -2.13
C ARG A 208 -22.79 -21.74 -2.42
N TYR A 209 -22.66 -20.61 -3.11
CA TYR A 209 -21.39 -20.04 -3.52
C TYR A 209 -20.94 -18.86 -2.65
N ARG A 210 -21.38 -18.78 -1.39
CA ARG A 210 -21.10 -17.66 -0.49
C ARG A 210 -19.62 -17.28 -0.44
N ASP A 211 -18.76 -18.26 -0.18
CA ASP A 211 -17.32 -18.04 -0.03
C ASP A 211 -16.65 -17.63 -1.36
N LEU A 212 -17.20 -18.10 -2.49
CA LEU A 212 -16.76 -17.72 -3.82
C LEU A 212 -17.21 -16.29 -4.16
N VAL A 213 -18.44 -15.90 -3.81
CA VAL A 213 -18.95 -14.53 -3.98
C VAL A 213 -18.11 -13.54 -3.19
N ASP A 214 -17.75 -13.89 -1.95
CA ASP A 214 -16.88 -13.06 -1.11
C ASP A 214 -15.44 -12.97 -1.65
N ALA A 215 -14.96 -13.98 -2.39
CA ALA A 215 -13.69 -13.93 -3.09
C ALA A 215 -13.78 -13.06 -4.36
N LEU A 216 -14.82 -13.24 -5.18
CA LEU A 216 -15.06 -12.45 -6.41
C LEU A 216 -15.25 -10.96 -6.11
N ALA A 217 -15.93 -10.62 -5.02
CA ALA A 217 -16.15 -9.25 -4.59
C ALA A 217 -14.82 -8.50 -4.33
N ARG A 218 -13.79 -9.20 -3.86
CA ARG A 218 -12.45 -8.67 -3.57
C ARG A 218 -11.47 -8.77 -4.75
N SER A 219 -11.85 -9.44 -5.83
CA SER A 219 -11.02 -9.59 -7.03
C SER A 219 -10.98 -8.32 -7.87
N THR A 220 -9.94 -8.16 -8.69
CA THR A 220 -9.82 -7.05 -9.66
C THR A 220 -10.53 -7.35 -10.99
N ILE A 221 -11.26 -8.46 -11.08
CA ILE A 221 -11.98 -8.90 -12.27
C ILE A 221 -12.94 -7.80 -12.76
N PRO A 222 -12.95 -7.44 -14.05
CA PRO A 222 -13.88 -6.46 -14.59
C PRO A 222 -15.34 -6.85 -14.37
N LEU A 223 -16.22 -5.88 -14.11
CA LEU A 223 -17.66 -6.13 -13.84
C LEU A 223 -18.36 -6.91 -14.97
N ALA A 224 -17.92 -6.75 -16.22
CA ALA A 224 -18.44 -7.49 -17.37
C ALA A 224 -18.09 -8.98 -17.32
N ALA A 225 -16.94 -9.36 -16.76
CA ALA A 225 -16.56 -10.75 -16.55
C ALA A 225 -17.29 -11.33 -15.33
N LEU A 226 -17.47 -10.55 -14.26
CA LEU A 226 -18.31 -10.94 -13.12
C LEU A 226 -19.76 -11.21 -13.52
N ASP A 227 -20.31 -10.46 -14.48
CA ASP A 227 -21.66 -10.69 -15.01
C ASP A 227 -21.80 -12.07 -15.65
N LYS A 228 -20.82 -12.43 -16.48
CA LYS A 228 -20.77 -13.73 -17.15
C LYS A 228 -20.63 -14.87 -16.14
N ILE A 229 -19.80 -14.68 -15.12
CA ILE A 229 -19.64 -15.67 -14.03
C ILE A 229 -20.95 -15.82 -13.25
N ALA A 230 -21.60 -14.72 -12.86
CA ALA A 230 -22.86 -14.78 -12.12
C ALA A 230 -23.98 -15.46 -12.93
N THR A 231 -24.06 -15.17 -14.24
CA THR A 231 -25.01 -15.82 -15.15
C THR A 231 -24.74 -17.33 -15.23
N ALA A 232 -23.48 -17.72 -15.46
CA ALA A 232 -23.08 -19.13 -15.51
C ALA A 232 -23.41 -19.87 -14.21
N LEU A 233 -23.10 -19.29 -13.04
CA LEU A 233 -23.42 -19.89 -11.74
C LEU A 233 -24.93 -20.05 -11.49
N CYS A 234 -25.76 -19.18 -12.05
CA CYS A 234 -27.22 -19.29 -11.97
C CYS A 234 -27.77 -20.40 -12.85
N ASP A 235 -27.17 -20.58 -14.03
CA ASP A 235 -27.59 -21.58 -15.02
C ASP A 235 -26.95 -22.95 -14.78
N GLU A 236 -25.97 -23.04 -13.87
CA GLU A 236 -25.22 -24.25 -13.56
C GLU A 236 -26.09 -25.28 -12.81
N PRO A 237 -26.45 -26.42 -13.43
CA PRO A 237 -26.95 -27.56 -12.68
C PRO A 237 -25.79 -28.17 -11.89
N VAL A 238 -26.06 -28.64 -10.67
CA VAL A 238 -25.09 -29.38 -9.84
C VAL A 238 -24.43 -30.53 -10.63
N PRO A 239 -23.20 -30.95 -10.25
CA PRO A 239 -21.97 -30.96 -11.07
C PRO A 239 -22.08 -31.69 -12.43
N PRO A 240 -21.20 -31.40 -13.42
CA PRO A 240 -19.83 -30.88 -13.28
C PRO A 240 -19.66 -29.34 -13.35
N ALA A 241 -18.47 -28.86 -12.96
CA ALA A 241 -18.11 -27.44 -12.96
C ALA A 241 -18.17 -26.81 -14.36
N ASP A 242 -18.68 -25.58 -14.43
CA ASP A 242 -18.80 -24.83 -15.68
C ASP A 242 -17.41 -24.48 -16.29
N PRO A 243 -17.14 -24.89 -17.55
CA PRO A 243 -15.89 -24.59 -18.23
C PRO A 243 -15.70 -23.09 -18.53
N THR A 244 -16.78 -22.33 -18.63
CA THR A 244 -16.78 -20.88 -18.84
C THR A 244 -16.26 -20.15 -17.61
N VAL A 245 -16.72 -20.54 -16.41
CA VAL A 245 -16.24 -19.98 -15.15
C VAL A 245 -14.75 -20.30 -14.97
N THR A 246 -14.37 -21.54 -15.26
CA THR A 246 -12.97 -21.99 -15.23
C THR A 246 -12.08 -21.12 -16.13
N LEU A 247 -12.45 -20.97 -17.41
CA LEU A 247 -11.68 -20.20 -18.38
C LEU A 247 -11.55 -18.71 -18.01
N LEU A 248 -12.63 -18.10 -17.49
CA LEU A 248 -12.61 -16.70 -17.09
C LEU A 248 -11.69 -16.44 -15.88
N LEU A 249 -11.68 -17.36 -14.92
CA LEU A 249 -10.79 -17.26 -13.75
C LEU A 249 -9.32 -17.53 -14.12
N GLU A 250 -9.06 -18.48 -15.02
CA GLU A 250 -7.71 -18.72 -15.56
C GLU A 250 -7.19 -17.50 -16.34
N THR A 251 -8.03 -16.93 -17.21
CA THR A 251 -7.65 -15.75 -18.02
C THR A 251 -7.40 -14.52 -17.14
N ALA A 252 -8.10 -14.41 -16.01
CA ALA A 252 -7.89 -13.35 -15.03
C ALA A 252 -6.66 -13.56 -14.14
N GLY A 253 -6.00 -14.73 -14.21
CA GLY A 253 -4.87 -15.07 -13.34
C GLY A 253 -5.26 -15.35 -11.88
N GLU A 254 -6.55 -15.57 -11.61
CA GLU A 254 -7.12 -15.70 -10.27
C GLU A 254 -7.09 -17.17 -9.79
N GLN A 255 -5.90 -17.77 -9.79
CA GLN A 255 -5.68 -19.21 -9.53
C GLN A 255 -6.25 -19.67 -8.17
N GLN A 256 -6.19 -18.81 -7.15
CA GLN A 256 -6.70 -19.12 -5.82
C GLN A 256 -8.23 -19.19 -5.80
N ILE A 257 -8.91 -18.32 -6.56
CA ILE A 257 -10.38 -18.31 -6.67
C ILE A 257 -10.85 -19.53 -7.47
N LEU A 258 -10.13 -19.87 -8.54
CA LEU A 258 -10.40 -21.06 -9.35
C LEU A 258 -10.34 -22.34 -8.51
N ASN A 259 -9.27 -22.51 -7.70
CA ASN A 259 -9.13 -23.68 -6.84
C ASN A 259 -10.28 -23.82 -5.84
N ARG A 260 -10.79 -22.69 -5.30
CA ARG A 260 -11.97 -22.70 -4.41
C ARG A 260 -13.23 -23.10 -5.17
N TYR A 261 -13.46 -22.55 -6.35
CA TYR A 261 -14.59 -22.92 -7.21
C TYR A 261 -14.59 -24.42 -7.56
N LEU A 262 -13.45 -24.98 -7.95
CA LEU A 262 -13.33 -26.42 -8.22
C LEU A 262 -13.56 -27.27 -6.98
N SER A 263 -13.09 -26.83 -5.80
CA SER A 263 -13.32 -27.55 -4.54
C SER A 263 -14.80 -27.64 -4.14
N THR A 264 -15.62 -26.64 -4.51
CA THR A 264 -17.08 -26.69 -4.29
C THR A 264 -17.81 -27.71 -5.18
N HIS A 265 -17.14 -28.17 -6.24
CA HIS A 265 -17.67 -29.16 -7.20
C HIS A 265 -17.10 -30.56 -6.99
N GLN A 266 -16.01 -30.71 -6.24
CA GLN A 266 -15.42 -32.00 -5.87
C GLN A 266 -16.10 -32.68 -4.67
N LYS A 267 -16.97 -31.98 -3.92
CA LYS A 267 -17.61 -32.49 -2.69
C LYS A 267 -18.88 -33.33 -2.89
N ALA A 268 -19.06 -33.96 -4.04
CA ALA A 268 -20.25 -34.78 -4.35
C ALA A 268 -19.90 -36.21 -4.79
N GLU A 269 -19.03 -36.88 -4.03
CA GLU A 269 -18.97 -38.36 -3.95
C GLU A 269 -19.37 -38.81 -2.54
#